data_AF-A0A182TTT8-F1
#
_entry.id   AF-A0A182TTT8-F1
#
_cell.length_a   1.000
_cell.length_b   1.000
_cell.length_c   1.000
_cell.angle_alpha   90.00
_cell.angle_beta   90.00
_cell.angle_gamma   90.00
#
_symmetry.space_group_name_H-M   'P 1'
#
loop_
_entity.id
_entity.type
_entity.pdbx_description
1 polymer ?
#
loop_
_entity_poly.entity_id
_entity_poly.type
_entity_poly.pdbx_seq_one_letter_code
_entity_poly.pdbx_strand_id
1 'polypeptide(L)'
;MALKLLPNSTLALRKFNKYLRRNVKDQSASILRLWATQCEFVFAQQLRRSQQIFAHYAKIWEERALRELLKRFRGQVQRHAKGFVLSSAALLTFDWERERIELESVQEHMDDFQFLERLQLETIYCKQCRKRKQIDCRVEGVNYCCCPKNVTEMLSAEQNVYTVWEPYIEQKRMITWRQEIKPGLFAYKVYVEYPDVTAEDFLHVQIDVEYRKKWDNTAVNLEVIDEDTAKGSNSHIIYWEALWPKLFANRDYVYNRRFFIDRSRRVIMIVNKSVEHPKCPAKPHTQRVHEYWSYMVIKPTTAFNKPGVSFVLTYFDNPGLSIPKYITTWVAKKQMPDFLRQLHQATVNYAKAKKQNETRIIEFWDKHKDPGFEYPPDTLLGYSAEDFTEAQKQEEESSLQQVNEIHVETNSASHQPLASTTSKSNVESMQLNGKPSSPSAAATDSCESRVEECPPVKKTSWWSYLYSYIYFV
;
A
#
# COMPACT_ATOMS: atom_id res chain seq x y z
N MET A 1 57.38 26.91 15.18
CA MET A 1 56.60 28.14 14.86
C MET A 1 55.60 27.75 13.78
N ALA A 2 54.37 27.34 14.08
CA ALA A 2 53.24 28.11 14.63
C ALA A 2 52.80 29.30 13.76
N LEU A 3 51.60 29.14 13.15
CA LEU A 3 50.54 30.16 12.90
C LEU A 3 50.89 31.35 11.94
N LYS A 4 50.01 31.96 11.13
CA LYS A 4 48.54 32.03 11.01
C LYS A 4 48.16 32.78 9.70
N LEU A 5 47.10 32.30 9.04
CA LEU A 5 45.95 33.02 8.43
C LEU A 5 46.15 34.31 7.60
N LEU A 6 45.55 34.33 6.39
CA LEU A 6 44.74 35.46 5.92
C LEU A 6 43.41 35.00 5.28
N PRO A 7 42.25 35.55 5.67
CA PRO A 7 40.91 35.07 5.31
C PRO A 7 40.13 36.12 4.49
N ASN A 8 39.95 36.02 3.17
CA ASN A 8 39.24 37.09 2.44
C ASN A 8 38.33 36.68 1.25
N SER A 9 38.22 35.40 0.89
CA SER A 9 37.41 35.00 -0.28
C SER A 9 35.90 34.93 -0.02
N THR A 10 35.48 34.55 1.19
CA THR A 10 34.06 34.33 1.53
C THR A 10 33.28 35.63 1.81
N LEU A 11 33.97 36.67 2.27
CA LEU A 11 33.38 37.97 2.59
C LEU A 11 33.14 38.82 1.33
N ALA A 12 34.00 38.69 0.33
CA ALA A 12 33.84 39.31 -0.99
C ALA A 12 32.64 38.74 -1.76
N LEU A 13 32.48 37.41 -1.78
CA LEU A 13 31.33 36.72 -2.39
C LEU A 13 30.00 37.08 -1.72
N ARG A 14 29.97 37.20 -0.39
CA ARG A 14 28.77 37.66 0.34
C ARG A 14 28.42 39.11 0.04
N LYS A 15 29.40 40.01 -0.09
CA LYS A 15 29.18 41.41 -0.49
C LYS A 15 28.70 41.50 -1.93
N PHE A 16 29.24 40.70 -2.85
CA PHE A 16 28.81 40.63 -4.24
C PHE A 16 27.37 40.11 -4.38
N ASN A 17 27.00 39.04 -3.66
CA ASN A 17 25.62 38.53 -3.64
C ASN A 17 24.62 39.53 -3.03
N LYS A 18 25.03 40.27 -1.99
CA LYS A 18 24.20 41.32 -1.37
C LYS A 18 24.05 42.52 -2.30
N TYR A 19 25.09 42.86 -3.06
CA TYR A 19 25.07 43.90 -4.08
C TYR A 19 24.16 43.51 -5.26
N LEU A 20 24.28 42.29 -5.79
CA LEU A 20 23.40 41.75 -6.84
C LEU A 20 21.94 41.71 -6.41
N ARG A 21 21.63 41.22 -5.20
CA ARG A 21 20.25 41.22 -4.68
C ARG A 21 19.67 42.63 -4.58
N ARG A 22 20.47 43.60 -4.14
CA ARG A 22 20.02 44.98 -3.98
C ARG A 22 19.83 45.67 -5.33
N ASN A 23 20.75 45.44 -6.27
CA ASN A 23 20.66 45.98 -7.63
C ASN A 23 19.49 45.37 -8.43
N VAL A 24 19.25 44.05 -8.29
CA VAL A 24 18.10 43.38 -8.91
C VAL A 24 16.78 43.83 -8.27
N LYS A 25 16.74 44.05 -6.94
CA LYS A 25 15.55 44.56 -6.26
C LYS A 25 15.24 46.01 -6.67
N ASP A 26 16.25 46.86 -6.72
CA ASP A 26 16.10 48.29 -7.05
C ASP A 26 15.87 48.52 -8.55
N GLN A 27 16.32 47.61 -9.44
CA GLN A 27 16.05 47.67 -10.88
C GLN A 27 14.91 46.75 -11.36
N SER A 28 14.27 45.97 -10.49
CA SER A 28 13.22 45.00 -10.84
C SER A 28 12.04 45.63 -11.58
N ALA A 29 11.58 46.82 -11.14
CA ALA A 29 10.49 47.55 -11.78
C ALA A 29 10.87 48.03 -13.20
N SER A 30 12.12 48.46 -13.38
CA SER A 30 12.64 48.92 -14.67
C SER A 30 12.82 47.76 -15.64
N ILE A 31 13.29 46.60 -15.15
CA ILE A 31 13.44 45.37 -15.93
C ILE A 31 12.05 44.86 -16.33
N LEU A 32 11.08 44.79 -15.41
CA LEU A 32 9.71 44.39 -15.72
C LEU A 32 9.04 45.31 -16.75
N ARG A 33 9.29 46.62 -16.69
CA ARG A 33 8.84 47.57 -17.73
C ARG A 33 9.49 47.27 -19.09
N LEU A 34 10.80 47.03 -19.13
CA LEU A 34 11.51 46.64 -20.36
C LEU A 34 10.97 45.33 -20.95
N TRP A 35 10.69 44.34 -20.11
CA TRP A 35 10.08 43.08 -20.52
C TRP A 35 8.65 43.28 -21.04
N ALA A 36 7.84 44.10 -20.37
CA ALA A 36 6.49 44.44 -20.84
C ALA A 36 6.53 45.14 -22.21
N THR A 37 7.44 46.10 -22.41
CA THR A 37 7.62 46.79 -23.69
C THR A 37 8.13 45.84 -24.78
N GLN A 38 9.01 44.89 -24.46
CA GLN A 38 9.44 43.85 -25.40
C GLN A 38 8.32 42.89 -25.76
N CYS A 39 7.50 42.48 -24.80
CA CYS A 39 6.31 41.64 -25.05
C CYS A 39 5.28 42.38 -25.91
N GLU A 40 5.04 43.67 -25.66
CA GLU A 40 4.17 44.51 -26.50
C GLU A 40 4.70 44.60 -27.93
N PHE A 41 6.01 44.77 -28.12
CA PHE A 41 6.60 44.82 -29.45
C PHE A 41 6.50 43.49 -30.19
N VAL A 42 6.82 42.37 -29.52
CA VAL A 42 6.70 41.02 -30.09
C VAL A 42 5.25 40.71 -30.45
N PHE A 43 4.31 41.05 -29.57
CA PHE A 43 2.88 40.86 -29.82
C PHE A 43 2.38 41.73 -30.98
N ALA A 44 2.76 43.02 -31.02
CA ALA A 44 2.42 43.92 -32.12
C ALA A 44 2.99 43.43 -33.46
N GLN A 45 4.22 42.90 -33.46
CA GLN A 45 4.85 42.36 -34.66
C GLN A 45 4.20 41.05 -35.12
N GLN A 46 3.83 40.17 -34.20
CA GLN A 46 3.07 38.95 -34.52
C GLN A 46 1.69 39.30 -35.07
N LEU A 47 0.95 40.20 -34.41
CA LEU A 47 -0.38 40.65 -34.85
C LEU A 47 -0.32 41.28 -36.25
N ARG A 48 0.69 42.12 -36.53
CA ARG A 48 0.87 42.73 -37.85
C ARG A 48 1.17 41.68 -38.93
N ARG A 49 1.99 40.66 -38.63
CA ARG A 49 2.25 39.54 -39.54
C ARG A 49 0.98 38.71 -39.77
N SER A 50 0.20 38.45 -38.73
CA SER A 50 -1.09 37.76 -38.83
C SER A 50 -2.09 38.53 -39.70
N GLN A 51 -2.16 39.85 -39.54
CA GLN A 51 -3.02 40.72 -40.36
C GLN A 51 -2.59 40.73 -41.84
N GLN A 52 -1.29 40.80 -42.13
CA GLN A 52 -0.77 40.75 -43.50
C GLN A 52 -1.05 39.41 -44.18
N ILE A 53 -0.84 38.31 -43.45
CA ILE A 53 -1.16 36.96 -43.89
C ILE A 53 -2.67 36.87 -44.17
N PHE A 54 -3.50 37.29 -43.21
CA PHE A 54 -4.96 37.25 -43.35
C PHE A 54 -5.45 38.07 -44.55
N ALA A 55 -4.92 39.29 -44.77
CA ALA A 55 -5.25 40.12 -45.91
C ALA A 55 -4.83 39.47 -47.25
N HIS A 56 -3.69 38.78 -47.28
CA HIS A 56 -3.25 38.03 -48.46
C HIS A 56 -4.17 36.84 -48.75
N TYR A 57 -4.51 36.04 -47.73
CA TYR A 57 -5.40 34.89 -47.88
C TYR A 57 -6.85 35.30 -48.21
N ALA A 58 -7.31 36.45 -47.67
CA ALA A 58 -8.61 37.04 -48.03
C ALA A 58 -8.68 37.50 -49.50
N LYS A 59 -7.54 37.84 -50.12
CA LYS A 59 -7.46 38.21 -51.54
C LYS A 59 -7.37 37.00 -52.48
N ILE A 60 -6.88 35.86 -51.98
CA ILE A 60 -6.64 34.63 -52.77
C ILE A 60 -7.87 33.70 -52.76
N TRP A 61 -8.74 33.78 -51.75
CA TRP A 61 -9.90 32.91 -51.63
C TRP A 61 -11.22 33.60 -52.01
N GLU A 62 -12.02 32.94 -52.84
CA GLU A 62 -13.42 33.29 -53.05
C GLU A 62 -14.17 33.38 -51.71
N GLU A 63 -15.10 34.33 -51.59
CA GLU A 63 -15.82 34.68 -50.36
C GLU A 63 -16.47 33.50 -49.62
N ARG A 64 -16.71 32.38 -50.31
CA ARG A 64 -17.29 31.16 -49.74
C ARG A 64 -16.28 30.36 -48.92
N ALA A 65 -15.01 30.27 -49.35
CA ALA A 65 -13.96 29.54 -48.64
C ALA A 65 -13.50 30.28 -47.38
N LEU A 66 -13.40 31.62 -47.45
CA LEU A 66 -13.09 32.44 -46.27
C LEU A 66 -14.17 32.36 -45.20
N ARG A 67 -15.45 32.39 -45.59
CA ARG A 67 -16.58 32.22 -44.64
C ARG A 67 -16.56 30.86 -43.97
N GLU A 68 -16.23 29.80 -44.70
CA GLU A 68 -16.18 28.44 -44.15
C GLU A 68 -14.98 28.25 -43.22
N LEU A 69 -13.81 28.80 -43.56
CA LEU A 69 -12.65 28.79 -42.67
C LEU A 69 -12.87 29.67 -41.44
N LEU A 70 -13.48 30.85 -41.57
CA LEU A 70 -13.85 31.69 -40.42
C LEU A 70 -14.91 31.03 -39.54
N LYS A 71 -15.86 30.27 -40.10
CA LYS A 71 -16.80 29.46 -39.32
C LYS A 71 -16.08 28.35 -38.56
N ARG A 72 -15.14 27.64 -39.19
CA ARG A 72 -14.32 26.62 -38.53
C ARG A 72 -13.42 27.23 -37.46
N PHE A 73 -12.77 28.35 -37.74
CA PHE A 73 -11.93 29.08 -36.80
C PHE A 73 -12.74 29.64 -35.64
N ARG A 74 -13.91 30.24 -35.89
CA ARG A 74 -14.83 30.70 -34.83
C ARG A 74 -15.37 29.54 -34.01
N GLY A 75 -15.67 28.39 -34.62
CA GLY A 75 -16.07 27.18 -33.91
C GLY A 75 -14.95 26.61 -33.02
N GLN A 76 -13.71 26.67 -33.50
CA GLN A 76 -12.53 26.21 -32.76
C GLN A 76 -12.14 27.20 -31.66
N VAL A 77 -12.16 28.50 -31.92
CA VAL A 77 -11.95 29.57 -30.94
C VAL A 77 -13.07 29.58 -29.91
N GLN A 78 -14.33 29.33 -30.25
CA GLN A 78 -15.42 29.26 -29.27
C GLN A 78 -15.32 28.02 -28.37
N ARG A 79 -14.79 26.90 -28.89
CA ARG A 79 -14.46 25.70 -28.10
C ARG A 79 -13.26 25.94 -27.18
N HIS A 80 -12.24 26.67 -27.63
CA HIS A 80 -11.11 27.05 -26.79
C HIS A 80 -11.41 28.24 -25.85
N ALA A 81 -12.29 29.17 -26.21
CA ALA A 81 -12.65 30.35 -25.41
C ALA A 81 -13.50 29.97 -24.19
N LYS A 82 -14.34 28.93 -24.28
CA LYS A 82 -14.95 28.32 -23.09
C LYS A 82 -13.92 27.76 -22.11
N GLY A 83 -12.71 27.44 -22.56
CA GLY A 83 -11.56 27.07 -21.73
C GLY A 83 -10.57 28.21 -21.41
N PHE A 84 -10.70 29.39 -22.03
CA PHE A 84 -9.76 30.51 -21.87
C PHE A 84 -10.31 31.67 -21.02
N VAL A 85 -11.58 31.64 -20.60
CA VAL A 85 -12.16 32.64 -19.66
C VAL A 85 -11.85 32.29 -18.18
N LEU A 86 -11.15 31.20 -17.92
CA LEU A 86 -10.68 30.87 -16.59
C LEU A 86 -9.46 31.73 -16.25
N SER A 87 -9.72 32.77 -15.45
CA SER A 87 -8.74 33.55 -14.68
C SER A 87 -7.56 32.67 -14.26
N SER A 88 -6.34 33.19 -14.27
CA SER A 88 -5.11 32.49 -13.89
C SER A 88 -5.16 31.76 -12.54
N ALA A 89 -6.15 32.05 -11.69
CA ALA A 89 -6.45 31.31 -10.47
C ALA A 89 -7.03 29.89 -10.70
N ALA A 90 -7.82 29.66 -11.75
CA ALA A 90 -8.48 28.38 -12.00
C ALA A 90 -7.55 27.30 -12.57
N LEU A 91 -6.38 27.67 -13.09
CA LEU A 91 -5.33 26.70 -13.46
C LEU A 91 -4.60 26.12 -12.24
N LEU A 92 -4.84 26.63 -11.03
CA LEU A 92 -4.18 26.19 -9.79
C LEU A 92 -5.12 25.41 -8.85
N THR A 93 -6.41 25.35 -9.15
CA THR A 93 -7.41 24.64 -8.33
C THR A 93 -7.77 23.30 -8.96
N PHE A 94 -7.83 22.25 -8.15
CA PHE A 94 -8.30 20.94 -8.59
C PHE A 94 -9.79 20.98 -8.90
N ASP A 95 -10.17 20.45 -10.06
CA ASP A 95 -11.55 20.47 -10.55
C ASP A 95 -12.33 19.26 -10.03
N TRP A 96 -12.94 19.41 -8.86
CA TRP A 96 -13.78 18.38 -8.23
C TRP A 96 -15.05 18.07 -9.02
N GLU A 97 -15.58 18.97 -9.84
CA GLU A 97 -16.78 18.67 -10.62
C GLU A 97 -16.47 17.64 -11.71
N ARG A 98 -15.29 17.76 -12.33
CA ARG A 98 -14.85 16.85 -13.38
C ARG A 98 -14.23 15.56 -12.85
N GLU A 99 -13.39 15.65 -11.83
CA GLU A 99 -12.57 14.52 -11.36
C GLU A 99 -13.26 13.66 -10.29
N ARG A 100 -14.48 14.02 -9.86
CA ARG A 100 -15.26 13.24 -8.89
C ARG A 100 -15.67 11.90 -9.47
N ILE A 101 -15.42 10.85 -8.70
CA ILE A 101 -15.80 9.48 -9.06
C ILE A 101 -17.31 9.34 -8.87
N GLU A 102 -18.09 9.31 -9.95
CA GLU A 102 -19.54 9.13 -9.89
C GLU A 102 -19.93 7.67 -9.62
N LEU A 103 -21.00 7.45 -8.84
CA LEU A 103 -21.47 6.09 -8.49
C LEU A 103 -21.80 5.28 -9.75
N GLU A 104 -22.46 5.89 -10.74
CA GLU A 104 -22.83 5.23 -12.00
C GLU A 104 -21.62 4.65 -12.74
N SER A 105 -20.47 5.32 -12.67
CA SER A 105 -19.23 4.91 -13.34
C SER A 105 -18.55 3.68 -12.72
N VAL A 106 -18.97 3.26 -11.53
CA VAL A 106 -18.33 2.20 -10.74
C VAL A 106 -19.33 1.18 -10.19
N GLN A 107 -20.61 1.35 -10.51
CA GLN A 107 -21.68 0.51 -9.98
C GLN A 107 -21.53 -0.96 -10.41
N GLU A 108 -21.00 -1.22 -11.60
CA GLU A 108 -20.75 -2.60 -12.07
C GLU A 108 -19.80 -3.37 -11.16
N HIS A 109 -18.84 -2.68 -10.54
CA HIS A 109 -17.88 -3.30 -9.63
C HIS A 109 -18.51 -3.68 -8.30
N MET A 110 -19.64 -3.08 -7.89
CA MET A 110 -20.33 -3.46 -6.65
C MET A 110 -20.78 -4.92 -6.64
N ASP A 111 -21.01 -5.50 -7.83
CA ASP A 111 -21.44 -6.88 -8.02
C ASP A 111 -20.24 -7.84 -8.23
N ASP A 112 -19.01 -7.43 -7.89
CA ASP A 112 -17.78 -8.24 -8.03
C ASP A 112 -17.86 -9.60 -7.32
N PHE A 113 -18.66 -9.72 -6.26
CA PHE A 113 -18.90 -11.01 -5.60
C PHE A 113 -19.65 -12.00 -6.49
N GLN A 114 -20.63 -11.54 -7.28
CA GLN A 114 -21.33 -12.38 -8.25
C GLN A 114 -20.39 -12.79 -9.38
N PHE A 115 -19.56 -11.86 -9.84
CA PHE A 115 -18.50 -12.15 -10.82
C PHE A 115 -17.52 -13.20 -10.27
N LEU A 116 -17.12 -13.06 -9.01
CA LEU A 116 -16.17 -13.95 -8.34
C LEU A 116 -16.69 -15.39 -8.24
N GLU A 117 -17.96 -15.58 -7.90
CA GLU A 117 -18.58 -16.91 -7.85
C GLU A 117 -18.43 -17.64 -9.19
N ARG A 118 -18.73 -16.94 -10.30
CA ARG A 118 -18.59 -17.49 -11.64
C ARG A 118 -17.13 -17.69 -12.04
N LEU A 119 -16.26 -16.73 -11.72
CA LEU A 119 -14.83 -16.81 -11.96
C LEU A 119 -14.22 -18.06 -11.31
N GLN A 120 -14.56 -18.33 -10.05
CA GLN A 120 -14.08 -19.51 -9.34
C GLN A 120 -14.54 -20.81 -10.03
N LEU A 121 -15.83 -20.90 -10.39
CA LEU A 121 -16.39 -22.08 -11.07
C LEU A 121 -15.69 -22.39 -12.40
N GLU A 122 -15.34 -21.36 -13.17
CA GLU A 122 -14.71 -21.54 -14.48
C GLU A 122 -13.20 -21.77 -14.40
N THR A 123 -12.51 -21.12 -13.46
CA THR A 123 -11.04 -21.09 -13.42
C THR A 123 -10.42 -22.02 -12.39
N ILE A 124 -11.09 -22.29 -11.26
CA ILE A 124 -10.54 -23.08 -10.16
C ILE A 124 -10.98 -24.54 -10.22
N TYR A 125 -12.24 -24.82 -10.56
CA TYR A 125 -12.76 -26.18 -10.49
C TYR A 125 -12.53 -26.95 -11.80
N CYS A 126 -12.25 -28.25 -11.68
CA CYS A 126 -12.12 -29.14 -12.83
C CYS A 126 -13.50 -29.40 -13.43
N LYS A 127 -13.66 -29.23 -14.75
CA LYS A 127 -14.93 -29.48 -15.44
C LYS A 127 -15.39 -30.93 -15.38
N GLN A 128 -14.45 -31.88 -15.31
CA GLN A 128 -14.74 -33.32 -15.30
C GLN A 128 -15.18 -33.82 -13.92
N CYS A 129 -14.33 -33.65 -12.89
CA CYS A 129 -14.57 -34.22 -11.57
C CYS A 129 -15.09 -33.21 -10.53
N ARG A 130 -15.24 -31.93 -10.91
CA ARG A 130 -15.71 -30.83 -10.04
C ARG A 130 -14.86 -30.58 -8.79
N LYS A 131 -13.68 -31.21 -8.68
CA LYS A 131 -12.69 -30.96 -7.61
C LYS A 131 -11.82 -29.75 -7.95
N ARG A 132 -11.24 -29.15 -6.91
CA ARG A 132 -10.36 -27.97 -7.02
C ARG A 132 -9.10 -28.33 -7.81
N LYS A 133 -8.71 -27.52 -8.79
CA LYS A 133 -7.41 -27.64 -9.45
C LYS A 133 -6.32 -27.06 -8.54
N GLN A 134 -5.12 -27.62 -8.62
CA GLN A 134 -3.97 -27.05 -7.91
C GLN A 134 -3.50 -25.81 -8.66
N ILE A 135 -3.40 -24.67 -7.97
CA ILE A 135 -2.98 -23.39 -8.54
C ILE A 135 -1.44 -23.28 -8.45
N ASP A 136 -0.91 -22.89 -7.29
CA ASP A 136 0.53 -22.79 -7.06
C ASP A 136 1.01 -23.80 -5.99
N CYS A 137 0.23 -24.00 -4.94
CA CYS A 137 0.50 -24.96 -3.87
C CYS A 137 -0.77 -25.71 -3.46
N ARG A 138 -0.62 -26.71 -2.57
CA ARG A 138 -1.77 -27.40 -1.97
C ARG A 138 -2.08 -26.76 -0.63
N VAL A 139 -3.34 -26.40 -0.44
CA VAL A 139 -3.89 -25.89 0.81
C VAL A 139 -4.46 -27.05 1.63
N GLU A 140 -4.18 -27.04 2.93
CA GLU A 140 -4.68 -28.04 3.87
C GLU A 140 -6.22 -28.05 3.90
N GLY A 141 -6.81 -29.25 3.92
CA GLY A 141 -8.27 -29.42 3.93
C GLY A 141 -8.96 -29.31 2.57
N VAL A 142 -8.21 -29.06 1.48
CA VAL A 142 -8.77 -28.99 0.12
C VAL A 142 -8.59 -30.30 -0.64
N ASN A 143 -9.71 -30.81 -1.19
CA ASN A 143 -9.71 -32.00 -2.05
C ASN A 143 -9.39 -31.62 -3.51
N TYR A 144 -8.15 -31.89 -3.91
CA TYR A 144 -7.67 -31.57 -5.25
C TYR A 144 -8.06 -32.60 -6.32
N CYS A 145 -8.16 -32.12 -7.55
CA CYS A 145 -8.39 -32.90 -8.76
C CYS A 145 -7.20 -33.82 -9.07
N CYS A 146 -7.49 -35.06 -9.49
CA CYS A 146 -6.50 -36.04 -9.97
C CYS A 146 -6.69 -36.40 -11.46
N CYS A 147 -7.46 -35.60 -12.21
CA CYS A 147 -7.68 -35.86 -13.64
C CYS A 147 -6.38 -35.66 -14.44
N PRO A 148 -6.16 -36.43 -15.51
CA PRO A 148 -5.03 -36.22 -16.42
C PRO A 148 -5.00 -34.80 -17.02
N LYS A 149 -3.81 -34.20 -17.09
CA LYS A 149 -3.65 -32.79 -17.54
C LYS A 149 -4.16 -32.54 -18.96
N ASN A 150 -3.91 -33.48 -19.87
CA ASN A 150 -4.41 -33.46 -21.24
C ASN A 150 -5.94 -33.35 -21.31
N VAL A 151 -6.68 -34.02 -20.41
CA VAL A 151 -8.14 -33.93 -20.33
C VAL A 151 -8.58 -32.57 -19.79
N THR A 152 -7.87 -32.02 -18.81
CA THR A 152 -8.21 -30.69 -18.26
C THR A 152 -7.87 -29.53 -19.21
N GLU A 153 -6.82 -29.68 -20.02
CA GLU A 153 -6.40 -28.69 -21.02
C GLU A 153 -7.26 -28.76 -22.29
N MET A 154 -7.65 -29.95 -22.76
CA MET A 154 -8.60 -30.07 -23.88
C MET A 154 -10.00 -29.55 -23.54
N LEU A 155 -10.39 -29.58 -22.27
CA LEU A 155 -11.63 -28.99 -21.77
C LEU A 155 -11.47 -27.53 -21.35
N SER A 156 -10.30 -26.92 -21.58
CA SER A 156 -10.08 -25.49 -21.28
C SER A 156 -11.14 -24.66 -22.01
N ALA A 157 -11.73 -23.71 -21.29
CA ALA A 157 -12.83 -22.91 -21.79
C ALA A 157 -12.36 -22.02 -22.94
N GLU A 158 -13.24 -21.83 -23.94
CA GLU A 158 -13.13 -20.73 -24.89
C GLU A 158 -12.86 -19.42 -24.15
N GLN A 159 -12.03 -18.54 -24.73
CA GLN A 159 -11.73 -17.26 -24.11
C GLN A 159 -13.00 -16.45 -23.87
N ASN A 160 -13.29 -16.19 -22.60
CA ASN A 160 -14.41 -15.37 -22.15
C ASN A 160 -13.93 -14.40 -21.04
N VAL A 161 -14.86 -13.59 -20.52
CA VAL A 161 -14.58 -12.55 -19.52
C VAL A 161 -14.01 -13.10 -18.19
N TYR A 162 -14.23 -14.38 -17.87
CA TYR A 162 -13.70 -15.04 -16.67
C TYR A 162 -12.36 -15.72 -16.94
N THR A 163 -12.20 -16.39 -18.08
CA THR A 163 -11.02 -17.20 -18.37
C THR A 163 -9.79 -16.37 -18.73
N VAL A 164 -9.97 -15.08 -19.04
CA VAL A 164 -8.87 -14.11 -19.13
C VAL A 164 -8.17 -13.87 -17.79
N TRP A 165 -8.84 -14.19 -16.67
CA TRP A 165 -8.25 -14.17 -15.34
C TRP A 165 -7.65 -15.53 -15.01
N GLU A 166 -6.33 -15.58 -14.91
CA GLU A 166 -5.60 -16.79 -14.54
C GLU A 166 -5.51 -16.89 -13.01
N PRO A 167 -5.89 -18.02 -12.39
CA PRO A 167 -5.56 -18.29 -11.00
C PRO A 167 -4.04 -18.24 -10.82
N TYR A 168 -3.58 -17.41 -9.88
CA TYR A 168 -2.16 -17.12 -9.71
C TYR A 168 -1.63 -17.68 -8.40
N ILE A 169 -2.29 -17.41 -7.28
CA ILE A 169 -1.84 -17.84 -5.93
C ILE A 169 -3.03 -18.24 -5.06
N GLU A 170 -2.83 -19.29 -4.29
CA GLU A 170 -3.78 -19.80 -3.32
C GLU A 170 -3.18 -19.88 -1.91
N GLN A 171 -3.94 -19.43 -0.91
CA GLN A 171 -3.67 -19.62 0.51
C GLN A 171 -4.99 -19.97 1.23
N LYS A 172 -4.93 -20.36 2.52
CA LYS A 172 -6.08 -20.87 3.30
C LYS A 172 -7.37 -20.02 3.20
N ARG A 173 -7.25 -18.69 3.10
CA ARG A 173 -8.37 -17.74 3.02
C ARG A 173 -8.11 -16.62 2.01
N MET A 174 -7.28 -16.91 1.01
CA MET A 174 -6.93 -15.92 -0.01
C MET A 174 -6.74 -16.62 -1.34
N ILE A 175 -7.32 -16.04 -2.38
CA ILE A 175 -7.11 -16.48 -3.75
C ILE A 175 -6.84 -15.25 -4.60
N THR A 176 -5.79 -15.31 -5.40
CA THR A 176 -5.41 -14.24 -6.32
C THR A 176 -5.47 -14.73 -7.75
N TRP A 177 -6.11 -13.94 -8.60
CA TRP A 177 -6.05 -14.05 -10.04
C TRP A 177 -5.25 -12.91 -10.63
N ARG A 178 -4.72 -13.11 -11.83
CA ARG A 178 -4.09 -12.06 -12.63
C ARG A 178 -4.63 -12.07 -14.05
N GLN A 179 -4.67 -10.91 -14.67
CA GLN A 179 -5.00 -10.74 -16.09
C GLN A 179 -3.95 -9.82 -16.70
N GLU A 180 -3.34 -10.23 -17.82
CA GLU A 180 -2.41 -9.37 -18.55
C GLU A 180 -3.19 -8.25 -19.26
N ILE A 181 -2.88 -6.99 -18.92
CA ILE A 181 -3.51 -5.81 -19.51
C ILE A 181 -2.62 -5.22 -20.61
N LYS A 182 -1.30 -5.24 -20.38
CA LYS A 182 -0.27 -4.84 -21.34
C LYS A 182 0.88 -5.85 -21.25
N PRO A 183 1.74 -5.96 -22.27
CA PRO A 183 2.86 -6.89 -22.23
C PRO A 183 3.70 -6.76 -20.94
N GLY A 184 3.66 -7.79 -20.10
CA GLY A 184 4.37 -7.84 -18.81
C GLY A 184 3.74 -7.04 -17.66
N LEU A 185 2.56 -6.43 -17.85
CA LEU A 185 1.81 -5.71 -16.82
C LEU A 185 0.45 -6.38 -16.60
N PHE A 186 0.15 -6.66 -15.34
CA PHE A 186 -1.01 -7.45 -14.96
C PHE A 186 -1.92 -6.64 -14.04
N ALA A 187 -3.22 -6.73 -14.26
CA ALA A 187 -4.20 -6.45 -13.23
C ALA A 187 -4.33 -7.68 -12.33
N TYR A 188 -4.62 -7.46 -11.05
CA TYR A 188 -4.81 -8.51 -10.08
C TYR A 188 -6.19 -8.40 -9.45
N LYS A 189 -6.81 -9.56 -9.23
CA LYS A 189 -8.06 -9.68 -8.47
C LYS A 189 -7.78 -10.58 -7.27
N VAL A 190 -7.94 -10.05 -6.07
CA VAL A 190 -7.61 -10.73 -4.81
C VAL A 190 -8.88 -10.90 -4.00
N TYR A 191 -9.20 -12.13 -3.66
CA TYR A 191 -10.27 -12.45 -2.72
C TYR A 191 -9.68 -12.84 -1.37
N VAL A 192 -10.22 -12.30 -0.28
CA VAL A 192 -9.78 -12.59 1.09
C VAL A 192 -10.96 -12.69 2.05
N GLU A 193 -10.84 -13.54 3.06
CA GLU A 193 -11.79 -13.67 4.18
C GLU A 193 -11.12 -13.43 5.54
N TYR A 194 -11.74 -12.59 6.36
CA TYR A 194 -11.40 -12.38 7.78
C TYR A 194 -12.63 -12.64 8.66
N PRO A 195 -12.67 -13.73 9.44
CA PRO A 195 -13.88 -14.13 10.19
C PRO A 195 -14.13 -13.32 11.47
N ASP A 196 -13.13 -12.59 11.96
CA ASP A 196 -13.03 -12.07 13.32
C ASP A 196 -13.04 -10.54 13.39
N VAL A 197 -13.12 -9.85 12.26
CA VAL A 197 -13.20 -8.38 12.17
C VAL A 197 -14.52 -7.93 11.53
N THR A 198 -14.98 -6.74 11.88
CA THR A 198 -16.20 -6.16 11.32
C THR A 198 -15.90 -5.40 10.02
N ALA A 199 -16.91 -5.21 9.17
CA ALA A 199 -16.74 -4.45 7.93
C ALA A 199 -16.55 -2.94 8.19
N GLU A 200 -17.11 -2.41 9.27
CA GLU A 200 -16.90 -1.00 9.68
C GLU A 200 -15.47 -0.75 10.14
N ASP A 201 -14.93 -1.62 11.00
CA ASP A 201 -13.54 -1.51 11.45
C ASP A 201 -12.58 -1.68 10.28
N PHE A 202 -12.86 -2.63 9.38
CA PHE A 202 -12.05 -2.85 8.19
C PHE A 202 -12.07 -1.63 7.25
N LEU A 203 -13.24 -1.04 6.99
CA LEU A 203 -13.34 0.21 6.22
C LEU A 203 -12.52 1.33 6.87
N HIS A 204 -12.61 1.48 8.19
CA HIS A 204 -11.88 2.53 8.90
C HIS A 204 -10.37 2.40 8.72
N VAL A 205 -9.83 1.18 8.88
CA VAL A 205 -8.39 0.92 8.67
C VAL A 205 -7.94 1.17 7.21
N GLN A 206 -8.83 0.99 6.23
CA GLN A 206 -8.54 1.31 4.82
C GLN A 206 -8.50 2.82 4.54
N ILE A 207 -9.37 3.60 5.18
CA ILE A 207 -9.49 5.03 4.90
C ILE A 207 -8.61 5.92 5.79
N ASP A 208 -8.29 5.48 7.00
CA ASP A 208 -7.46 6.26 7.92
C ASP A 208 -5.98 6.22 7.52
N VAL A 209 -5.53 7.32 6.93
CA VAL A 209 -4.15 7.54 6.49
C VAL A 209 -3.18 7.61 7.66
N GLU A 210 -3.57 8.21 8.77
CA GLU A 210 -2.69 8.36 9.94
C GLU A 210 -2.51 7.05 10.66
N TYR A 211 -3.59 6.25 10.77
CA TYR A 211 -3.47 4.89 11.28
C TYR A 211 -2.62 4.01 10.37
N ARG A 212 -2.78 4.12 9.04
CA ARG A 212 -1.97 3.36 8.07
C ARG A 212 -0.47 3.60 8.26
N LYS A 213 -0.02 4.84 8.47
CA LYS A 213 1.40 5.14 8.77
C LYS A 213 1.97 4.39 9.96
N LYS A 214 1.12 4.02 10.94
CA LYS A 214 1.58 3.35 12.17
C LYS A 214 1.89 1.87 11.96
N TRP A 215 1.17 1.19 11.07
CA TRP A 215 1.29 -0.26 10.87
C TRP A 215 1.91 -0.65 9.53
N ASP A 216 1.80 0.20 8.51
CA ASP A 216 2.33 -0.02 7.17
C ASP A 216 3.74 0.60 7.03
N ASN A 217 4.78 -0.19 7.30
CA ASN A 217 6.20 0.23 7.25
C ASN A 217 6.70 0.63 5.84
N THR A 218 5.80 0.70 4.88
CA THR A 218 6.05 0.68 3.44
C THR A 218 5.54 1.95 2.78
N ALA A 219 4.59 2.61 3.45
CA ALA A 219 4.21 3.98 3.22
C ALA A 219 5.28 4.90 3.81
N VAL A 220 6.25 5.30 2.97
CA VAL A 220 7.29 6.28 3.36
C VAL A 220 6.64 7.63 3.67
N ASN A 221 5.68 8.01 2.84
CA ASN A 221 4.84 9.16 3.07
C ASN A 221 3.41 8.84 2.58
N LEU A 222 2.40 9.28 3.32
CA LEU A 222 0.99 9.11 2.99
C LEU A 222 0.23 10.33 3.50
N GLU A 223 -0.40 11.11 2.64
CA GLU A 223 -1.01 12.38 3.05
C GLU A 223 -2.31 12.61 2.31
N VAL A 224 -3.30 13.18 3.01
CA VAL A 224 -4.50 13.75 2.37
C VAL A 224 -4.13 15.15 1.85
N ILE A 225 -4.14 15.32 0.54
CA ILE A 225 -3.76 16.57 -0.14
C ILE A 225 -4.93 17.52 -0.28
N ASP A 226 -6.13 16.97 -0.53
CA ASP A 226 -7.36 17.74 -0.75
C ASP A 226 -8.58 16.87 -0.40
N GLU A 227 -9.69 17.51 -0.03
CA GLU A 227 -10.94 16.84 0.32
C GLU A 227 -12.11 17.54 -0.38
N ASP A 228 -13.01 16.75 -0.97
CA ASP A 228 -14.21 17.28 -1.61
C ASP A 228 -15.21 17.72 -0.56
N THR A 229 -15.39 19.04 -0.43
CA THR A 229 -16.32 19.65 0.53
C THR A 229 -17.81 19.35 0.29
N ALA A 230 -18.17 18.72 -0.85
CA ALA A 230 -19.54 18.30 -1.08
C ALA A 230 -20.00 17.28 -0.01
N LYS A 231 -21.18 17.51 0.58
CA LYS A 231 -21.71 16.65 1.64
C LYS A 231 -21.86 15.21 1.15
N GLY A 232 -21.28 14.26 1.89
CA GLY A 232 -21.32 12.84 1.53
C GLY A 232 -20.51 12.48 0.29
N SER A 233 -19.59 13.36 -0.16
CA SER A 233 -18.64 13.06 -1.22
C SER A 233 -17.79 11.84 -0.86
N ASN A 234 -17.36 11.76 0.41
CA ASN A 234 -16.41 10.75 0.90
C ASN A 234 -15.17 10.65 -0.02
N SER A 235 -14.76 11.77 -0.62
CA SER A 235 -13.73 11.83 -1.66
C SER A 235 -12.52 12.60 -1.17
N HIS A 236 -11.35 11.98 -1.30
CA HIS A 236 -10.08 12.52 -0.83
C HIS A 236 -9.01 12.35 -1.91
N ILE A 237 -8.20 13.37 -2.14
CA ILE A 237 -6.97 13.24 -2.94
C ILE A 237 -5.86 12.80 -2.02
N ILE A 238 -5.28 11.64 -2.31
CA ILE A 238 -4.23 11.04 -1.50
C ILE A 238 -2.91 11.10 -2.27
N TYR A 239 -1.86 11.58 -1.60
CA TYR A 239 -0.47 11.34 -2.00
C TYR A 239 0.06 10.13 -1.24
N TRP A 240 0.68 9.20 -1.94
CA TRP A 240 1.33 8.05 -1.33
C TRP A 240 2.70 7.82 -1.95
N GLU A 241 3.73 7.78 -1.13
CA GLU A 241 5.07 7.36 -1.51
C GLU A 241 5.34 5.96 -0.96
N ALA A 242 5.40 4.99 -1.87
CA ALA A 242 5.70 3.61 -1.57
C ALA A 242 7.22 3.38 -1.60
N LEU A 243 7.72 2.74 -0.55
CA LEU A 243 9.11 2.32 -0.44
C LEU A 243 9.44 1.28 -1.51
N TRP A 244 10.47 1.54 -2.30
CA TRP A 244 11.03 0.57 -3.24
C TRP A 244 12.43 0.12 -2.82
N PRO A 245 12.92 -1.04 -3.32
CA PRO A 245 14.26 -1.49 -3.01
C PRO A 245 15.30 -0.44 -3.40
N LYS A 246 16.35 -0.29 -2.59
CA LYS A 246 17.34 0.82 -2.67
C LYS A 246 18.00 1.06 -4.04
N LEU A 247 17.91 0.09 -4.96
CA LEU A 247 18.42 0.23 -6.35
C LEU A 247 17.44 0.97 -7.28
N PHE A 248 16.22 1.25 -6.83
CA PHE A 248 15.18 1.93 -7.60
C PHE A 248 14.67 3.16 -6.83
N ALA A 249 14.19 4.15 -7.57
CA ALA A 249 13.45 5.27 -6.96
C ALA A 249 12.15 4.77 -6.32
N ASN A 250 11.73 5.40 -5.22
CA ASN A 250 10.41 5.19 -4.65
C ASN A 250 9.33 5.52 -5.68
N ARG A 251 8.18 4.87 -5.56
CA ARG A 251 7.01 5.20 -6.40
C ARG A 251 6.12 6.12 -5.63
N ASP A 252 5.74 7.23 -6.26
CA ASP A 252 4.71 8.09 -5.72
C ASP A 252 3.43 8.02 -6.56
N TYR A 253 2.31 8.06 -5.86
CA TYR A 253 0.97 8.00 -6.39
C TYR A 253 0.22 9.26 -5.96
N VAL A 254 -0.57 9.80 -6.88
CA VAL A 254 -1.61 10.78 -6.57
C VAL A 254 -2.90 10.21 -7.13
N TYR A 255 -3.88 9.99 -6.26
CA TYR A 255 -5.14 9.37 -6.64
C TYR A 255 -6.32 9.97 -5.88
N ASN A 256 -7.46 10.04 -6.55
CA ASN A 256 -8.76 10.30 -5.94
C ASN A 256 -9.27 8.99 -5.33
N ARG A 257 -9.48 8.98 -4.01
CA ARG A 257 -10.11 7.91 -3.27
C ARG A 257 -11.53 8.30 -2.90
N ARG A 258 -12.51 7.49 -3.31
CA ARG A 258 -13.91 7.63 -2.89
C ARG A 258 -14.45 6.33 -2.36
N PHE A 259 -15.25 6.38 -1.30
CA PHE A 259 -15.97 5.20 -0.82
C PHE A 259 -17.49 5.38 -0.80
N PHE A 260 -18.18 4.27 -1.02
CA PHE A 260 -19.63 4.16 -1.09
C PHE A 260 -20.11 3.06 -0.13
N ILE A 261 -21.24 3.29 0.51
CA ILE A 261 -21.86 2.33 1.43
C ILE A 261 -23.28 2.05 0.93
N ASP A 262 -23.49 0.87 0.35
CA ASP A 262 -24.82 0.39 -0.02
C ASP A 262 -25.37 -0.48 1.12
N ARG A 263 -26.24 0.11 1.94
CA ARG A 263 -26.88 -0.59 3.06
C ARG A 263 -27.90 -1.63 2.61
N SER A 264 -28.50 -1.47 1.42
CA SER A 264 -29.50 -2.40 0.90
C SER A 264 -28.86 -3.72 0.47
N ARG A 265 -27.74 -3.63 -0.26
CA ARG A 265 -26.93 -4.80 -0.69
C ARG A 265 -25.97 -5.29 0.39
N ARG A 266 -25.78 -4.51 1.46
CA ARG A 266 -24.75 -4.71 2.50
C ARG A 266 -23.36 -4.81 1.88
N VAL A 267 -22.99 -3.80 1.09
CA VAL A 267 -21.70 -3.72 0.42
C VAL A 267 -21.07 -2.36 0.69
N ILE A 268 -19.77 -2.35 0.94
CA ILE A 268 -18.94 -1.15 0.93
C ILE A 268 -18.02 -1.25 -0.27
N MET A 269 -17.85 -0.16 -1.01
CA MET A 269 -16.87 -0.10 -2.10
C MET A 269 -15.93 1.08 -1.89
N ILE A 270 -14.64 0.83 -2.04
CA ILE A 270 -13.58 1.84 -2.05
C ILE A 270 -12.99 1.86 -3.45
N VAL A 271 -12.94 3.04 -4.05
CA VAL A 271 -12.42 3.26 -5.39
C VAL A 271 -11.23 4.19 -5.30
N ASN A 272 -10.13 3.82 -5.94
CA ASN A 272 -8.99 4.69 -6.15
C ASN A 272 -8.76 4.88 -7.66
N LYS A 273 -8.64 6.12 -8.14
CA LYS A 273 -8.29 6.42 -9.53
C LYS A 273 -7.15 7.44 -9.55
N SER A 274 -6.09 7.18 -10.31
CA SER A 274 -4.99 8.14 -10.45
C SER A 274 -5.48 9.46 -11.03
N VAL A 275 -4.99 10.57 -10.47
CA VAL A 275 -5.31 11.94 -10.91
C VAL A 275 -4.07 12.82 -10.82
N GLU A 276 -4.09 13.92 -11.56
CA GLU A 276 -3.11 14.99 -11.42
C GLU A 276 -3.64 16.08 -10.50
N HIS A 277 -2.79 16.55 -9.58
CA HIS A 277 -3.18 17.59 -8.63
C HIS A 277 -2.18 18.75 -8.64
N PRO A 278 -2.61 20.02 -8.83
CA PRO A 278 -1.70 21.17 -8.90
C PRO A 278 -0.82 21.35 -7.66
N LYS A 279 -1.34 21.04 -6.46
CA LYS A 279 -0.56 21.08 -5.20
C LYS A 279 0.47 19.95 -5.07
N CYS A 280 0.42 18.92 -5.91
CA CYS A 280 1.28 17.73 -5.82
C CYS A 280 1.88 17.31 -7.18
N PRO A 281 2.72 18.16 -7.80
CA PRO A 281 3.42 17.80 -9.04
C PRO A 281 4.42 16.66 -8.81
N ALA A 282 4.87 16.02 -9.90
CA ALA A 282 5.86 14.96 -9.84
C ALA A 282 7.19 15.46 -9.23
N LYS A 283 7.76 14.69 -8.30
CA LYS A 283 9.00 15.03 -7.60
C LYS A 283 10.20 14.41 -8.34
N PRO A 284 11.37 15.08 -8.41
CA PRO A 284 12.54 14.54 -9.12
C PRO A 284 13.15 13.26 -8.56
N HIS A 285 12.92 12.96 -7.27
CA HIS A 285 13.53 11.82 -6.57
C HIS A 285 12.62 10.60 -6.46
N THR A 286 11.39 10.70 -6.98
CA THR A 286 10.41 9.62 -7.02
C THR A 286 9.99 9.36 -8.46
N GLN A 287 9.48 8.16 -8.72
CA GLN A 287 8.86 7.81 -9.99
C GLN A 287 7.34 7.87 -9.83
N ARG A 288 6.71 8.88 -10.44
CA ARG A 288 5.25 9.02 -10.45
C ARG A 288 4.62 7.87 -11.21
N VAL A 289 3.62 7.23 -10.59
CA VAL A 289 2.74 6.25 -11.25
C VAL A 289 1.49 6.97 -11.72
N HIS A 290 1.31 7.05 -13.05
CA HIS A 290 0.18 7.72 -13.69
C HIS A 290 -0.98 6.78 -14.02
N GLU A 291 -0.68 5.50 -14.25
CA GLU A 291 -1.70 4.50 -14.55
C GLU A 291 -1.89 3.65 -13.30
N TYR A 292 -2.83 4.06 -12.47
CA TYR A 292 -3.21 3.32 -11.27
C TYR A 292 -4.72 3.43 -11.05
N TRP A 293 -5.35 2.29 -10.79
CA TRP A 293 -6.73 2.23 -10.32
C TRP A 293 -6.94 1.00 -9.45
N SER A 294 -7.86 1.10 -8.50
CA SER A 294 -8.30 -0.04 -7.70
C SER A 294 -9.76 0.08 -7.28
N TYR A 295 -10.40 -1.09 -7.17
CA TYR A 295 -11.77 -1.28 -6.75
C TYR A 295 -11.78 -2.34 -5.66
N MET A 296 -12.05 -1.93 -4.42
CA MET A 296 -12.20 -2.84 -3.29
C MET A 296 -13.66 -2.93 -2.90
N VAL A 297 -14.20 -4.14 -2.89
CA VAL A 297 -15.59 -4.43 -2.53
C VAL A 297 -15.59 -5.28 -1.28
N ILE A 298 -16.15 -4.74 -0.22
CA ILE A 298 -16.16 -5.31 1.13
C ILE A 298 -17.59 -5.74 1.44
N LYS A 299 -17.76 -7.01 1.82
CA LYS A 299 -19.05 -7.61 2.15
C LYS A 299 -18.98 -8.27 3.52
N PRO A 300 -19.78 -7.82 4.50
CA PRO A 300 -19.91 -8.51 5.77
C PRO A 300 -20.63 -9.86 5.58
N THR A 301 -20.29 -10.84 6.40
CA THR A 301 -20.96 -12.14 6.41
C THR A 301 -22.43 -12.01 6.85
N THR A 302 -22.69 -11.13 7.82
CA THR A 302 -24.03 -10.93 8.39
C THR A 302 -24.45 -9.46 8.37
N ALA A 303 -23.78 -8.63 9.19
CA ALA A 303 -24.04 -7.19 9.32
C ALA A 303 -22.73 -6.41 9.41
N PHE A 304 -22.77 -5.11 9.11
CA PHE A 304 -21.58 -4.25 9.06
C PHE A 304 -20.80 -4.18 10.39
N ASN A 305 -21.52 -4.21 11.51
CA ASN A 305 -20.99 -4.12 12.87
C ASN A 305 -20.76 -5.51 13.53
N LYS A 306 -20.90 -6.60 12.78
CA LYS A 306 -20.68 -7.97 13.28
C LYS A 306 -19.40 -8.56 12.68
N PRO A 307 -18.68 -9.42 13.43
CA PRO A 307 -17.49 -10.09 12.92
C PRO A 307 -17.81 -10.94 11.68
N GLY A 308 -16.84 -10.99 10.77
CA GLY A 308 -16.94 -11.73 9.53
C GLY A 308 -17.04 -10.78 8.35
N VAL A 309 -15.94 -10.66 7.62
CA VAL A 309 -15.85 -9.88 6.40
C VAL A 309 -15.14 -10.68 5.32
N SER A 310 -15.60 -10.51 4.09
CA SER A 310 -14.89 -10.93 2.89
C SER A 310 -14.73 -9.72 2.00
N PHE A 311 -13.65 -9.65 1.24
CA PHE A 311 -13.47 -8.57 0.27
C PHE A 311 -12.82 -9.06 -1.02
N VAL A 312 -13.13 -8.34 -2.09
CA VAL A 312 -12.51 -8.49 -3.40
C VAL A 312 -11.80 -7.19 -3.71
N LEU A 313 -10.51 -7.26 -4.03
CA LEU A 313 -9.72 -6.13 -4.51
C LEU A 313 -9.31 -6.40 -5.95
N THR A 314 -9.78 -5.57 -6.88
CA THR A 314 -9.31 -5.56 -8.27
C THR A 314 -8.47 -4.32 -8.49
N TYR A 315 -7.20 -4.45 -8.86
CA TYR A 315 -6.35 -3.30 -9.12
C TYR A 315 -5.35 -3.53 -10.24
N PHE A 316 -4.82 -2.41 -10.73
CA PHE A 316 -3.74 -2.35 -11.70
C PHE A 316 -2.89 -1.12 -11.43
N ASP A 317 -1.58 -1.28 -11.57
CA ASP A 317 -0.62 -0.19 -11.58
C ASP A 317 0.43 -0.39 -12.68
N ASN A 318 0.92 0.72 -13.24
CA ASN A 318 2.09 0.74 -14.13
C ASN A 318 3.26 1.41 -13.41
N PRO A 319 4.18 0.65 -12.80
CA PRO A 319 5.30 1.20 -12.03
C PRO A 319 6.41 1.80 -12.91
N GLY A 320 6.19 1.91 -14.23
CA GLY A 320 7.11 2.51 -15.20
C GLY A 320 8.28 1.61 -15.62
N LEU A 321 8.33 0.36 -15.14
CA LEU A 321 9.38 -0.61 -15.45
C LEU A 321 8.76 -2.00 -15.65
N SER A 322 9.32 -2.79 -16.58
CA SER A 322 8.99 -4.22 -16.63
C SER A 322 9.71 -4.95 -15.49
N ILE A 323 8.96 -5.47 -14.54
CA ILE A 323 9.54 -6.20 -13.40
C ILE A 323 9.87 -7.64 -13.85
N PRO A 324 11.10 -8.14 -13.65
CA PRO A 324 11.45 -9.52 -13.95
C PRO A 324 10.53 -10.54 -13.27
N LYS A 325 10.19 -11.63 -13.98
CA LYS A 325 9.23 -12.65 -13.52
C LYS A 325 9.57 -13.28 -12.16
N TYR A 326 10.86 -13.42 -11.84
CA TYR A 326 11.28 -13.98 -10.55
C TYR A 326 10.87 -13.07 -9.38
N ILE A 327 10.93 -11.75 -9.58
CA ILE A 327 10.51 -10.76 -8.60
C ILE A 327 9.00 -10.81 -8.43
N THR A 328 8.24 -10.72 -9.53
CA THR A 328 6.77 -10.74 -9.46
C THR A 328 6.24 -12.02 -8.82
N THR A 329 6.92 -13.16 -9.04
CA THR A 329 6.58 -14.43 -8.39
C THR A 329 6.89 -14.40 -6.90
N TRP A 330 8.05 -13.87 -6.50
CA TRP A 330 8.44 -13.76 -5.10
C TRP A 330 7.50 -12.84 -4.30
N VAL A 331 7.17 -11.67 -4.86
CA VAL A 331 6.23 -10.71 -4.28
C VAL A 331 4.91 -11.38 -3.99
N ALA A 332 4.40 -12.07 -4.99
CA ALA A 332 3.09 -12.66 -4.89
C ALA A 332 3.08 -13.82 -3.86
N LYS A 333 4.15 -14.62 -3.78
CA LYS A 333 4.24 -15.77 -2.85
C LYS A 333 4.55 -15.41 -1.41
N LYS A 334 5.25 -14.30 -1.17
CA LYS A 334 5.71 -13.92 0.17
C LYS A 334 5.06 -12.64 0.65
N GLN A 335 5.27 -11.57 -0.10
CA GLN A 335 4.94 -10.23 0.35
C GLN A 335 3.44 -9.94 0.37
N MET A 336 2.69 -10.39 -0.64
CA MET A 336 1.23 -10.18 -0.64
C MET A 336 0.55 -10.87 0.55
N PRO A 337 0.81 -12.16 0.86
CA PRO A 337 0.33 -12.78 2.09
C PRO A 337 0.77 -12.06 3.37
N ASP A 338 2.01 -11.58 3.44
CA ASP A 338 2.53 -10.86 4.60
C ASP A 338 1.80 -9.52 4.80
N PHE A 339 1.59 -8.75 3.72
CA PHE A 339 0.84 -7.49 3.75
C PHE A 339 -0.61 -7.71 4.21
N LEU A 340 -1.30 -8.70 3.65
CA LEU A 340 -2.68 -9.00 4.02
C LEU A 340 -2.79 -9.50 5.47
N ARG A 341 -1.76 -10.16 6.00
CA ARG A 341 -1.69 -10.51 7.43
C ARG A 341 -1.50 -9.27 8.31
N GLN A 342 -0.63 -8.33 7.90
CA GLN A 342 -0.43 -7.07 8.63
C GLN A 342 -1.70 -6.23 8.63
N LEU A 343 -2.38 -6.12 7.50
CA LEU A 343 -3.67 -5.44 7.38
C LEU A 343 -4.74 -6.07 8.29
N HIS A 344 -4.81 -7.40 8.31
CA HIS A 344 -5.71 -8.13 9.22
C HIS A 344 -5.38 -7.81 10.68
N GLN A 345 -4.11 -7.91 11.06
CA GLN A 345 -3.65 -7.63 12.42
C GLN A 345 -3.91 -6.18 12.84
N ALA A 346 -3.71 -5.22 11.93
CA ALA A 346 -4.03 -3.81 12.15
C ALA A 346 -5.54 -3.63 12.41
N THR A 347 -6.38 -4.33 11.66
CA THR A 347 -7.84 -4.30 11.87
C THR A 347 -8.22 -4.88 13.22
N VAL A 348 -7.62 -6.01 13.61
CA VAL A 348 -7.83 -6.61 14.94
C VAL A 348 -7.38 -5.67 16.05
N ASN A 349 -6.21 -5.02 15.90
CA ASN A 349 -5.67 -4.09 16.88
C ASN A 349 -6.54 -2.84 17.01
N TYR A 350 -7.00 -2.28 15.90
CA TYR A 350 -7.96 -1.17 15.90
C TYR A 350 -9.25 -1.54 16.64
N ALA A 351 -9.85 -2.69 16.32
CA ALA A 351 -11.06 -3.16 16.97
C ALA A 351 -10.88 -3.37 18.49
N LYS A 352 -9.70 -3.82 18.93
CA LYS A 352 -9.35 -3.93 20.36
C LYS A 352 -9.21 -2.56 21.03
N ALA A 353 -8.47 -1.63 20.40
CA ALA A 353 -8.26 -0.29 20.94
C ALA A 353 -9.58 0.50 21.06
N LYS A 354 -10.45 0.40 20.05
CA LYS A 354 -11.79 1.00 20.07
C LYS A 354 -12.62 0.52 21.27
N LYS A 355 -12.65 -0.80 21.50
CA LYS A 355 -13.34 -1.39 22.66
C LYS A 355 -12.74 -0.92 23.98
N GLN A 356 -11.42 -0.93 24.12
CA GLN A 356 -10.75 -0.48 25.33
C GLN A 356 -11.06 0.99 25.64
N ASN A 357 -11.14 1.85 24.63
CA ASN A 357 -11.47 3.25 24.83
C ASN A 357 -12.94 3.46 25.22
N GLU A 358 -13.88 2.75 24.58
CA GLU A 358 -15.29 2.71 24.99
C GLU A 358 -15.44 2.19 26.43
N THR A 359 -14.72 1.12 26.79
CA THR A 359 -14.70 0.56 28.14
C THR A 359 -14.03 1.49 29.15
N ARG A 360 -12.92 2.17 28.82
CA ARG A 360 -12.26 3.14 29.71
C ARG A 360 -13.16 4.33 30.00
N ILE A 361 -13.88 4.82 28.99
CA ILE A 361 -14.88 5.86 29.18
C ILE A 361 -15.99 5.33 30.10
N ILE A 362 -16.57 4.16 29.81
CA ILE A 362 -17.61 3.56 30.66
C ILE A 362 -17.11 3.33 32.09
N GLU A 363 -15.94 2.72 32.30
CA GLU A 363 -15.33 2.47 33.62
C GLU A 363 -14.99 3.75 34.37
N PHE A 364 -14.50 4.78 33.68
CA PHE A 364 -14.29 6.10 34.26
C PHE A 364 -15.62 6.68 34.76
N TRP A 365 -16.67 6.65 33.95
CA TRP A 365 -17.99 7.16 34.35
C TRP A 365 -18.71 6.29 35.38
N ASP A 366 -18.53 4.97 35.36
CA ASP A 366 -19.13 4.03 36.33
C ASP A 366 -18.45 4.16 37.71
N LYS A 367 -17.14 4.46 37.72
CA LYS A 367 -16.38 4.79 38.95
C LYS A 367 -16.75 6.16 39.54
N HIS A 368 -17.22 7.09 38.70
CA HIS A 368 -17.61 8.44 39.10
C HIS A 368 -19.12 8.68 38.99
N LYS A 369 -19.91 7.61 39.02
CA LYS A 369 -21.36 7.67 38.90
C LYS A 369 -21.96 8.26 40.18
N ASP A 370 -22.52 9.46 40.08
CA ASP A 370 -23.39 10.07 41.10
C ASP A 370 -24.70 9.24 41.18
N PRO A 371 -25.20 8.83 42.37
CA PRO A 371 -26.33 7.90 42.54
C PRO A 371 -27.72 8.35 42.03
N GLY A 372 -27.82 9.26 41.07
CA GLY A 372 -29.07 9.49 40.36
C GLY A 372 -29.05 10.72 39.47
N PHE A 373 -28.98 10.51 38.15
CA PHE A 373 -29.97 10.96 37.17
C PHE A 373 -29.52 10.49 35.77
N GLU A 374 -30.46 10.00 34.97
CA GLU A 374 -30.22 9.30 33.70
C GLU A 374 -30.55 10.23 32.51
N TYR A 375 -29.66 10.36 31.52
CA TYR A 375 -29.96 10.78 30.13
C TYR A 375 -28.74 10.61 29.19
N PRO A 376 -28.92 10.62 27.84
CA PRO A 376 -28.61 9.50 26.95
C PRO A 376 -27.28 9.66 26.19
N PRO A 377 -26.72 8.59 25.59
CA PRO A 377 -25.55 8.72 24.77
C PRO A 377 -25.97 9.22 23.38
N ASP A 378 -25.37 10.32 22.93
CA ASP A 378 -24.78 10.39 21.58
C ASP A 378 -24.15 11.77 21.34
N THR A 379 -22.82 11.80 21.29
CA THR A 379 -22.01 12.44 20.24
C THR A 379 -20.54 12.19 20.54
N LEU A 380 -19.97 11.08 20.04
CA LEU A 380 -18.52 10.92 20.03
C LEU A 380 -17.92 11.74 18.88
N LEU A 381 -17.58 12.98 19.20
CA LEU A 381 -16.61 13.79 18.47
C LEU A 381 -15.32 13.87 19.31
N GLY A 382 -14.19 13.55 18.67
CA GLY A 382 -12.85 13.86 19.19
C GLY A 382 -12.07 12.63 19.64
N TYR A 383 -11.17 12.15 18.76
CA TYR A 383 -10.03 11.34 19.17
C TYR A 383 -8.78 12.15 18.79
N SER A 384 -7.99 12.55 19.78
CA SER A 384 -6.79 13.38 19.59
C SER A 384 -5.53 12.50 19.61
N ALA A 385 -4.47 12.94 18.93
CA ALA A 385 -3.18 12.24 18.87
C ALA A 385 -2.51 12.10 20.25
N GLU A 386 -2.91 12.93 21.21
CA GLU A 386 -2.38 12.95 22.57
C GLU A 386 -2.80 11.69 23.34
N ASP A 387 -4.03 11.20 23.10
CA ASP A 387 -4.61 10.01 23.73
C ASP A 387 -3.86 8.72 23.33
N PHE A 388 -3.23 8.70 22.14
CA PHE A 388 -2.44 7.58 21.66
C PHE A 388 -1.09 7.45 22.39
N THR A 389 -0.46 8.58 22.71
CA THR A 389 0.84 8.63 23.41
C THR A 389 0.72 8.27 24.88
N GLU A 390 -0.39 8.66 25.51
CA GLU A 390 -0.61 8.38 26.94
C GLU A 390 -0.88 6.88 27.18
N ALA A 391 -1.58 6.23 26.24
CA ALA A 391 -1.81 4.79 26.28
C ALA A 391 -0.50 3.97 26.14
N GLN A 392 0.47 4.45 25.35
CA GLN A 392 1.78 3.78 25.23
C GLN A 392 2.62 3.89 26.49
N LYS A 393 2.59 5.03 27.19
CA LYS A 393 3.33 5.20 28.45
C LYS A 393 2.82 4.26 29.56
N GLN A 394 1.51 4.05 29.64
CA GLN A 394 0.92 3.16 30.64
C GLN A 394 1.25 1.68 30.39
N GLU A 395 1.40 1.26 29.14
CA GLU A 395 1.84 -0.11 28.80
C GLU A 395 3.33 -0.34 29.12
N GLU A 396 4.19 0.67 28.95
CA GLU A 396 5.60 0.60 29.32
C GLU A 396 5.80 0.51 30.84
N GLU A 397 5.01 1.25 31.64
CA GLU A 397 5.06 1.19 33.11
C GLU A 397 4.54 -0.14 33.67
N SER A 398 3.49 -0.71 33.07
CA SER A 398 2.96 -2.02 33.45
C SER A 398 3.94 -3.17 33.13
N SER A 399 4.66 -3.05 32.01
CA SER A 399 5.67 -4.03 31.59
C SER A 399 6.89 -4.03 32.52
N LEU A 400 7.27 -2.88 33.06
CA LEU A 400 8.40 -2.75 34.01
C LEU A 400 8.06 -3.29 35.41
N GLN A 401 6.79 -3.22 35.83
CA GLN A 401 6.36 -3.82 37.10
C GLN A 401 6.33 -5.35 37.04
N GLN A 402 5.93 -5.93 35.92
CA GLN A 402 5.87 -7.39 35.75
C GLN A 402 7.27 -8.04 35.67
N VAL A 403 8.29 -7.31 35.20
CA VAL A 403 9.69 -7.78 35.19
C VAL A 403 10.31 -7.77 36.60
N ASN A 404 9.89 -6.85 37.47
CA ASN A 404 10.41 -6.79 38.85
C ASN A 404 9.84 -7.88 39.76
N GLU A 405 8.62 -8.38 39.52
CA GLU A 405 8.06 -9.49 40.31
C GLU A 405 8.74 -10.84 39.98
N ILE A 406 9.12 -11.07 38.72
CA ILE A 406 9.78 -12.32 38.29
C ILE A 406 11.20 -12.44 38.87
N HIS A 407 11.84 -11.33 39.27
CA HIS A 407 13.21 -11.36 39.80
C HIS A 407 13.29 -11.66 41.31
N VAL A 408 12.17 -11.59 42.04
CA VAL A 408 12.15 -11.82 43.50
C VAL A 408 11.95 -13.30 43.87
N GLU A 409 11.27 -14.09 43.04
CA GLU A 409 10.98 -15.51 43.36
C GLU A 409 12.17 -16.47 43.13
N THR A 410 13.18 -16.11 42.34
CA THR A 410 14.28 -17.03 41.97
C THR A 410 15.44 -17.09 42.98
N ASN A 411 15.44 -16.26 44.04
CA ASN A 411 16.56 -16.14 44.99
C ASN A 411 16.28 -16.67 46.42
N SER A 412 15.26 -17.51 46.63
CA SER A 412 14.99 -18.03 47.97
C SER A 412 14.56 -19.51 48.01
N ALA A 413 15.47 -20.44 47.67
CA ALA A 413 15.35 -21.83 48.15
C ALA A 413 16.68 -22.63 48.06
N SER A 414 17.54 -22.55 49.08
CA SER A 414 18.41 -23.67 49.48
C SER A 414 18.93 -23.50 50.91
N HIS A 415 18.51 -24.39 51.82
CA HIS A 415 19.36 -25.21 52.72
C HIS A 415 18.59 -25.68 53.97
N GLN A 416 18.48 -27.01 54.18
CA GLN A 416 19.08 -27.80 55.29
C GLN A 416 18.43 -29.21 55.50
N PRO A 417 19.09 -30.17 56.20
CA PRO A 417 19.21 -31.57 55.75
C PRO A 417 18.70 -32.72 56.67
N LEU A 418 18.84 -33.94 56.14
CA LEU A 418 19.12 -35.29 56.74
C LEU A 418 18.02 -36.10 57.49
N ALA A 419 17.76 -37.34 57.02
CA ALA A 419 17.77 -38.58 57.82
C ALA A 419 17.76 -39.85 56.92
N SER A 420 18.45 -40.89 57.41
CA SER A 420 18.89 -42.13 56.75
C SER A 420 17.94 -43.33 56.89
N THR A 421 18.02 -44.32 55.97
CA THR A 421 18.08 -45.74 56.38
C THR A 421 18.68 -46.66 55.30
N THR A 422 19.61 -47.48 55.75
CA THR A 422 20.36 -48.56 55.08
C THR A 422 19.57 -49.86 55.10
N SER A 423 19.70 -50.70 54.07
CA SER A 423 20.13 -52.11 54.25
C SER A 423 20.23 -52.85 52.91
N LYS A 424 21.44 -53.29 52.54
CA LYS A 424 21.73 -54.64 52.04
C LYS A 424 23.23 -54.89 52.14
N SER A 425 23.58 -55.98 52.82
CA SER A 425 24.94 -56.50 52.96
C SER A 425 25.13 -57.75 52.12
N ASN A 426 26.38 -57.93 51.70
CA ASN A 426 27.10 -59.16 51.32
C ASN A 426 26.93 -59.71 49.89
N VAL A 427 27.97 -60.19 49.21
CA VAL A 427 29.46 -60.11 49.35
C VAL A 427 30.06 -60.73 48.07
N GLU A 428 31.31 -60.34 47.75
CA GLU A 428 32.36 -61.04 46.96
C GLU A 428 32.50 -60.94 45.43
N SER A 429 33.55 -60.18 45.05
CA SER A 429 34.82 -60.60 44.40
C SER A 429 35.00 -60.73 42.87
N MET A 430 36.08 -60.05 42.44
CA MET A 430 37.10 -60.40 41.42
C MET A 430 36.87 -60.18 39.91
N GLN A 431 37.47 -59.08 39.42
CA GLN A 431 38.57 -58.97 38.45
C GLN A 431 38.76 -59.96 37.26
N LEU A 432 39.08 -59.33 36.12
CA LEU A 432 40.04 -59.67 35.04
C LEU A 432 39.61 -60.52 33.81
N ASN A 433 39.71 -59.85 32.65
CA ASN A 433 40.24 -60.26 31.32
C ASN A 433 39.88 -61.62 30.67
N GLY A 434 39.51 -61.54 29.38
CA GLY A 434 39.76 -62.62 28.41
C GLY A 434 38.93 -62.55 27.12
N LYS A 435 39.54 -62.04 26.03
CA LYS A 435 39.27 -62.48 24.63
C LYS A 435 39.91 -63.88 24.44
N PRO A 436 39.60 -64.71 23.41
CA PRO A 436 39.43 -64.34 22.00
C PRO A 436 38.46 -65.20 21.15
N SER A 437 38.17 -64.79 19.91
CA SER A 437 38.24 -65.59 18.66
C SER A 437 37.45 -64.95 17.52
N SER A 438 38.10 -64.85 16.36
CA SER A 438 37.55 -64.56 15.02
C SER A 438 37.87 -65.78 14.13
N PRO A 439 37.36 -65.92 12.88
CA PRO A 439 37.95 -65.17 11.76
C PRO A 439 37.02 -64.84 10.55
N SER A 440 37.60 -64.06 9.64
CA SER A 440 37.34 -63.96 8.17
C SER A 440 36.35 -62.90 7.69
N ALA A 441 36.67 -61.99 6.75
CA ALA A 441 37.92 -61.56 6.11
C ALA A 441 37.66 -60.26 5.30
N ALA A 442 38.66 -59.35 5.34
CA ALA A 442 39.24 -58.54 4.24
C ALA A 442 38.33 -57.59 3.40
N ALA A 443 38.70 -56.34 3.07
CA ALA A 443 39.97 -55.63 3.14
C ALA A 443 39.80 -54.09 3.02
N THR A 444 40.58 -53.35 3.84
CA THR A 444 41.46 -52.18 3.55
C THR A 444 40.96 -50.93 2.78
N ASP A 445 41.33 -49.69 3.11
CA ASP A 445 42.07 -49.12 4.25
C ASP A 445 41.95 -47.57 4.29
N SER A 446 42.03 -47.06 5.52
CA SER A 446 42.42 -45.75 6.09
C SER A 446 42.38 -44.40 5.31
N CYS A 447 41.77 -43.38 5.95
CA CYS A 447 42.53 -42.27 6.57
C CYS A 447 41.65 -41.48 7.55
N GLU A 448 42.21 -41.20 8.73
CA GLU A 448 41.63 -40.59 9.92
C GLU A 448 42.02 -39.11 9.99
N SER A 449 41.08 -38.20 10.31
CA SER A 449 41.24 -37.15 11.34
C SER A 449 40.30 -35.93 11.20
N ARG A 450 39.80 -35.53 12.38
CA ARG A 450 39.39 -34.18 12.85
C ARG A 450 38.16 -33.49 12.24
N VAL A 451 37.07 -33.59 13.00
CA VAL A 451 35.97 -32.62 13.03
C VAL A 451 36.43 -31.42 13.89
N GLU A 452 36.73 -30.29 13.25
CA GLU A 452 36.69 -28.97 13.90
C GLU A 452 35.31 -28.35 13.60
N GLU A 453 34.49 -28.21 14.63
CA GLU A 453 33.26 -27.42 14.58
C GLU A 453 33.61 -25.93 14.48
N CYS A 454 33.31 -25.31 13.33
CA CYS A 454 33.30 -23.87 13.15
C CYS A 454 31.83 -23.38 13.13
N PRO A 455 31.44 -22.36 13.91
CA PRO A 455 30.05 -21.91 13.99
C PRO A 455 29.58 -21.27 12.67
N PRO A 456 28.27 -21.29 12.36
CA PRO A 456 27.78 -20.88 11.05
C PRO A 456 27.99 -19.39 10.84
N VAL A 457 28.94 -19.06 9.96
CA VAL A 457 29.10 -17.73 9.38
C VAL A 457 27.81 -17.38 8.64
N LYS A 458 27.00 -16.49 9.23
CA LYS A 458 25.90 -15.81 8.55
C LYS A 458 26.49 -15.01 7.39
N LYS A 459 26.56 -15.62 6.20
CA LYS A 459 26.77 -14.89 4.95
C LYS A 459 25.52 -14.07 4.69
N THR A 460 25.53 -12.83 5.18
CA THR A 460 24.55 -11.80 4.82
C THR A 460 24.70 -11.49 3.34
N SER A 461 23.94 -12.21 2.52
CA SER A 461 23.78 -11.93 1.11
C SER A 461 23.26 -10.50 0.96
N TRP A 462 23.98 -9.64 0.21
CA TRP A 462 23.58 -8.24 -0.06
C TRP A 462 22.16 -8.12 -0.63
N TRP A 463 21.62 -9.21 -1.19
CA TRP A 463 20.25 -9.32 -1.63
C TRP A 463 19.21 -9.27 -0.50
N SER A 464 19.56 -9.52 0.77
CA SER A 464 18.63 -9.43 1.91
C SER A 464 17.93 -8.08 2.02
N TYR A 465 18.58 -7.01 1.56
CA TYR A 465 18.03 -5.66 1.54
C TYR A 465 17.04 -5.40 0.40
N LEU A 466 17.01 -6.24 -0.66
CA LEU A 466 16.00 -6.19 -1.72
C LEU A 466 14.70 -6.93 -1.35
N TYR A 467 14.73 -7.77 -0.31
CA TYR A 467 13.70 -8.78 -0.01
C TYR A 467 12.62 -8.36 0.99
N SER A 468 12.43 -7.07 1.26
CA SER A 468 11.36 -6.64 2.17
C SER A 468 10.28 -5.76 1.53
N TYR A 469 10.46 -5.21 0.32
CA TYR A 469 9.63 -4.09 -0.11
C TYR A 469 9.36 -4.02 -1.63
N ILE A 470 8.38 -4.78 -2.13
CA ILE A 470 7.76 -4.62 -3.46
C ILE A 470 6.23 -4.83 -3.39
N TYR A 471 5.45 -3.75 -3.23
CA TYR A 471 4.06 -3.85 -2.76
C TYR A 471 2.98 -4.06 -3.84
N PHE A 472 1.95 -4.77 -3.41
CA PHE A 472 0.57 -4.78 -3.91
C PHE A 472 -0.14 -3.52 -3.36
N VAL A 473 -0.90 -2.84 -4.22
CA VAL A 473 -1.61 -1.59 -3.89
C VAL A 473 -3.01 -1.83 -3.35
#